data_AF-A0A6I0FEX5-F1
#
_entry.id   AF-A0A6I0FEX5-F1
#
_cell.length_a   1.000
_cell.length_b   1.000
_cell.length_c   1.000
_cell.angle_alpha   90.00
_cell.angle_beta   90.00
_cell.angle_gamma   90.00
#
_symmetry.space_group_name_H-M   'P 1'
#
loop_
_entity.id
_entity.type
_entity.pdbx_description
1 polymer ?
#
loop_
_entity_poly.entity_id
_entity_poly.type
_entity_poly.pdbx_seq_one_letter_code
_entity_poly.pdbx_strand_id
1 'polypeptide(L)'
;MRNNTLDLDTFLVPTWDFNNEVEIPFSDLLPYDMLNGTFVLALKDQYRFCVIMLPEVDIRDDYNVCRGATWKEVARRFELQLDPIKPFGEAFVGECESSLYNQFERKVIPPDYVDLDVPWQFLRPIMGLPEGGYIIDEGEIPKGVNKRIVNGWAVATAFCTGERMDVEKTRRTLTTACWKANEWLYFVPIDGTRVIICTNLQEQVDEILNEPEIESVLLWSPPGIG
;
A
#
# COMPACT_ATOMS: atom_id res chain seq x y z
N MET A 1 26.75 23.24 -5.79
CA MET A 1 27.08 21.98 -6.50
C MET A 1 27.46 20.95 -5.45
N ARG A 2 26.49 20.11 -5.05
CA ARG A 2 26.75 18.89 -4.28
C ARG A 2 26.65 17.75 -5.30
N ASN A 3 27.77 17.06 -5.51
CA ASN A 3 27.80 15.79 -6.24
C ASN A 3 27.11 14.76 -5.34
N ASN A 4 25.81 14.57 -5.55
CA ASN A 4 25.10 13.37 -5.12
C ASN A 4 24.90 12.51 -6.37
N THR A 5 25.95 11.81 -6.79
CA THR A 5 25.78 10.51 -7.43
C THR A 5 25.35 9.54 -6.33
N LEU A 6 24.07 9.61 -5.97
CA LEU A 6 23.33 8.41 -5.62
C LEU A 6 23.07 7.73 -6.95
N ASP A 7 23.48 6.48 -7.09
CA ASP A 7 23.19 5.63 -8.23
C ASP A 7 21.67 5.59 -8.44
N LEU A 8 21.17 6.47 -9.31
CA LEU A 8 19.96 6.24 -10.06
C LEU A 8 20.22 5.06 -11.00
N ASP A 9 19.21 4.22 -11.17
CA ASP A 9 19.04 3.30 -12.31
C ASP A 9 19.46 1.84 -12.10
N THR A 10 19.03 1.23 -10.98
CA THR A 10 18.65 -0.19 -11.06
C THR A 10 17.51 -0.54 -10.11
N PHE A 11 16.29 -0.20 -10.52
CA PHE A 11 15.08 -0.62 -9.81
C PHE A 11 14.82 -2.10 -10.08
N LEU A 12 15.10 -2.93 -9.08
CA LEU A 12 14.80 -4.36 -9.12
C LEU A 12 13.31 -4.58 -8.83
N VAL A 13 12.57 -5.08 -9.82
CA VAL A 13 11.14 -5.39 -9.68
C VAL A 13 10.95 -6.90 -9.55
N PRO A 14 10.06 -7.38 -8.65
CA PRO A 14 9.72 -8.79 -8.57
C PRO A 14 9.24 -9.32 -9.93
N THR A 15 9.71 -10.52 -10.27
CA THR A 15 9.29 -11.23 -11.48
C THR A 15 8.23 -12.26 -11.10
N TRP A 16 7.08 -12.18 -11.75
CA TRP A 16 5.90 -12.98 -11.42
C TRP A 16 5.64 -14.06 -12.46
N ASP A 17 5.46 -15.30 -11.99
CA ASP A 17 4.94 -16.39 -12.82
C ASP A 17 3.46 -16.63 -12.48
N PHE A 18 2.59 -16.23 -13.40
CA PHE A 18 1.13 -16.41 -13.31
C PHE A 18 0.64 -17.76 -13.83
N ASN A 19 1.52 -18.63 -14.34
CA ASN A 19 1.15 -19.97 -14.77
C ASN A 19 1.03 -20.93 -13.58
N ASN A 20 1.78 -20.66 -12.51
CA ASN A 20 1.78 -21.43 -11.28
C ASN A 20 0.95 -20.71 -10.21
N GLU A 21 -0.01 -21.43 -9.63
CA GLU A 21 -0.88 -20.86 -8.59
C GLU A 21 -0.22 -20.89 -7.22
N VAL A 22 -0.54 -19.88 -6.41
CA VAL A 22 -0.19 -19.82 -4.98
C VAL A 22 -1.47 -19.74 -4.13
N GLU A 23 -1.37 -20.15 -2.87
CA GLU A 23 -2.47 -20.04 -1.91
C GLU A 23 -2.62 -18.60 -1.40
N ILE A 24 -3.84 -18.07 -1.46
CA ILE A 24 -4.15 -16.73 -0.96
C ILE A 24 -4.34 -16.83 0.57
N PRO A 25 -3.59 -16.06 1.40
CA PRO A 25 -3.59 -16.20 2.85
C PRO A 25 -4.99 -16.11 3.50
N PHE A 26 -5.87 -15.24 2.97
CA PHE A 26 -7.22 -15.04 3.50
C PHE A 26 -8.26 -15.05 2.37
N SER A 27 -8.29 -16.11 1.57
CA SER A 27 -9.18 -16.22 0.40
C SER A 27 -10.67 -15.95 0.71
N ASP A 28 -11.15 -16.39 1.88
CA ASP A 28 -12.53 -16.19 2.33
C ASP A 28 -12.88 -14.75 2.72
N LEU A 29 -11.89 -13.86 2.82
CA LEU A 29 -12.04 -12.48 3.28
C LEU A 29 -11.74 -11.46 2.17
N LEU A 30 -11.70 -11.89 0.91
CA LEU A 30 -11.53 -10.98 -0.23
C LEU A 30 -12.78 -10.11 -0.48
N PRO A 31 -12.60 -8.81 -0.83
CA PRO A 31 -11.33 -8.10 -0.91
C PRO A 31 -10.85 -7.68 0.48
N TYR A 32 -9.53 -7.52 0.65
CA TYR A 32 -8.97 -7.10 1.94
C TYR A 32 -9.44 -5.68 2.30
N ASP A 33 -10.09 -5.57 3.46
CA ASP A 33 -10.68 -4.32 3.96
C ASP A 33 -10.40 -4.17 5.47
N MET A 34 -9.69 -3.10 5.83
CA MET A 34 -9.34 -2.80 7.22
C MET A 34 -10.52 -2.33 8.07
N LEU A 35 -11.67 -2.04 7.46
CA LEU A 35 -12.93 -1.76 8.16
C LEU A 35 -13.68 -3.06 8.50
N ASN A 36 -13.32 -4.19 7.90
CA ASN A 36 -13.88 -5.50 8.21
C ASN A 36 -13.24 -6.09 9.47
N GLY A 37 -14.00 -6.10 10.57
CA GLY A 37 -13.53 -6.62 11.87
C GLY A 37 -13.07 -8.08 11.83
N THR A 38 -13.68 -8.93 11.00
CA THR A 38 -13.27 -10.34 10.85
C THR A 38 -11.89 -10.44 10.21
N PHE A 39 -11.61 -9.62 9.20
CA PHE A 39 -10.30 -9.56 8.56
C PHE A 39 -9.23 -9.02 9.49
N VAL A 40 -9.52 -7.94 10.22
CA VAL A 40 -8.60 -7.39 11.23
C VAL A 40 -8.29 -8.41 12.33
N LEU A 41 -9.26 -9.20 12.77
CA LEU A 41 -9.04 -10.29 13.72
C LEU A 41 -8.13 -11.38 13.15
N ALA A 42 -8.34 -11.79 11.90
CA ALA A 42 -7.49 -12.77 11.22
C ALA A 42 -6.04 -12.27 11.08
N LEU A 43 -5.84 -10.99 10.76
CA LEU A 43 -4.52 -10.38 10.73
C LEU A 43 -3.85 -10.38 12.10
N LYS A 44 -4.57 -10.02 13.17
CA LYS A 44 -4.02 -10.00 14.54
C LYS A 44 -3.67 -11.40 15.08
N ASP A 45 -4.32 -12.44 14.57
CA ASP A 45 -4.00 -13.83 14.91
C ASP A 45 -2.67 -14.28 14.27
N GLN A 46 -2.37 -13.80 13.06
CA GLN A 46 -1.16 -14.22 12.31
C GLN A 46 0.02 -13.25 12.41
N TYR A 47 -0.23 -11.96 12.66
CA TYR A 47 0.78 -10.90 12.60
C TYR A 47 0.80 -10.04 13.86
N ARG A 48 2.01 -9.90 14.41
CA ARG A 48 2.26 -9.10 15.62
C ARG A 48 2.10 -7.60 15.40
N PHE A 49 2.46 -7.11 14.22
CA PHE A 49 2.49 -5.69 13.91
C PHE A 49 1.70 -5.38 12.65
N CYS A 50 1.12 -4.19 12.59
CA CYS A 50 0.54 -3.63 11.36
C CYS A 50 0.94 -2.17 11.21
N VAL A 51 1.49 -1.84 10.05
CA VAL A 51 1.89 -0.50 9.65
C VAL A 51 1.07 -0.09 8.43
N ILE A 52 0.59 1.14 8.43
CA ILE A 52 -0.05 1.77 7.26
C ILE A 52 0.97 2.73 6.67
N MET A 53 1.21 2.62 5.36
CA MET A 53 1.93 3.63 4.60
C MET A 53 0.93 4.50 3.85
N LEU A 54 1.16 5.80 3.94
CA LEU A 54 0.35 6.86 3.36
C LEU A 54 1.16 7.47 2.21
N PRO A 55 0.79 7.19 0.95
CA PRO A 55 1.47 7.76 -0.20
C PRO A 55 1.38 9.28 -0.21
N GLU A 56 2.36 9.91 -0.85
CA GLU A 56 2.35 11.35 -1.09
C GLU A 56 1.09 11.79 -1.84
N VAL A 57 0.58 12.96 -1.46
CA VAL A 57 -0.58 13.60 -2.10
C VAL A 57 -0.20 14.97 -2.62
N ASP A 58 -0.96 15.46 -3.60
CA ASP A 58 -0.68 16.76 -4.20
C ASP A 58 -1.56 17.85 -3.58
N ILE A 59 -0.95 18.97 -3.18
CA ILE A 59 -1.65 20.18 -2.76
C ILE A 59 -1.45 21.30 -3.80
N ARG A 60 -2.55 21.90 -4.24
CA ARG A 60 -2.60 23.10 -5.09
C ARG A 60 -2.52 24.37 -4.26
N ASP A 61 -1.66 25.29 -4.67
CA ASP A 61 -1.67 26.66 -4.18
C ASP A 61 -2.73 27.54 -4.87
N ASP A 62 -2.79 28.82 -4.52
CA ASP A 62 -3.77 29.76 -5.10
C ASP A 62 -3.50 30.09 -6.59
N TYR A 63 -2.34 29.69 -7.11
CA TYR A 63 -1.94 29.83 -8.52
C TYR A 63 -2.07 28.51 -9.30
N ASN A 64 -2.69 27.47 -8.71
CA ASN A 64 -2.83 26.12 -9.25
C ASN A 64 -1.49 25.39 -9.50
N VAL A 65 -0.44 25.74 -8.75
CA VAL A 65 0.81 24.98 -8.75
C VAL A 65 0.68 23.82 -7.76
N CYS A 66 0.91 22.60 -8.23
CA CYS A 66 0.93 21.40 -7.40
C CYS A 66 2.29 21.19 -6.73
N ARG A 67 2.27 20.64 -5.53
CA ARG A 67 3.43 20.04 -4.88
C ARG A 67 3.00 18.83 -4.05
N GLY A 68 3.95 17.91 -3.85
CA GLY A 68 3.86 16.83 -2.89
C GLY A 68 3.67 17.32 -1.45
N ALA A 69 2.90 16.55 -0.69
CA ALA A 69 2.60 16.73 0.71
C ALA A 69 2.25 15.39 1.38
N THR A 70 2.45 15.33 2.69
CA THR A 70 2.03 14.22 3.53
C THR A 70 0.56 14.37 3.95
N TRP A 71 -0.10 13.27 4.31
CA TRP A 71 -1.46 13.29 4.85
C TRP A 71 -1.50 14.07 6.17
N LYS A 72 -0.48 13.95 7.03
CA LYS A 72 -0.34 14.81 8.22
C LYS A 72 -0.21 16.28 7.88
N GLU A 73 0.51 16.64 6.82
CA GLU A 73 0.60 18.03 6.39
C GLU A 73 -0.77 18.56 5.94
N VAL A 74 -1.51 17.76 5.15
CA VAL A 74 -2.88 18.08 4.74
C VAL A 74 -3.78 18.28 5.96
N ALA A 75 -3.80 17.31 6.88
CA ALA A 75 -4.60 17.39 8.11
C ALA A 75 -4.31 18.68 8.90
N ARG A 76 -3.02 19.02 9.08
CA ARG A 76 -2.60 20.25 9.76
C ARG A 76 -3.02 21.52 9.00
N ARG A 77 -2.88 21.53 7.66
CA ARG A 77 -3.18 22.70 6.82
C ARG A 77 -4.67 23.05 6.84
N PHE A 78 -5.54 22.04 6.94
CA PHE A 78 -6.99 22.21 6.91
C PHE A 78 -7.64 22.07 8.28
N GLU A 79 -6.85 21.96 9.35
CA GLU A 79 -7.32 21.78 10.74
C GLU A 79 -8.25 20.56 10.92
N LEU A 80 -7.93 19.46 10.23
CA LEU A 80 -8.69 18.21 10.24
C LEU A 80 -7.99 17.14 11.09
N GLN A 81 -8.76 16.20 11.63
CA GLN A 81 -8.22 14.99 12.25
C GLN A 81 -7.97 13.92 11.20
N LEU A 82 -6.86 13.18 11.33
CA LEU A 82 -6.50 12.09 10.42
C LEU A 82 -6.79 10.72 11.05
N ASP A 83 -7.60 9.92 10.35
CA ASP A 83 -7.84 8.50 10.60
C ASP A 83 -7.25 7.67 9.45
N PRO A 84 -6.02 7.13 9.61
CA PRO A 84 -5.28 6.47 8.54
C PRO A 84 -5.85 5.11 8.14
N ILE A 85 -6.81 4.56 8.89
CA ILE A 85 -7.45 3.28 8.59
C ILE A 85 -8.46 3.42 7.45
N LYS A 86 -8.98 4.63 7.22
CA LYS A 86 -10.04 4.92 6.26
C LYS A 86 -9.51 5.32 4.87
N PRO A 87 -10.32 5.15 3.81
CA PRO A 87 -10.04 5.70 2.49
C PRO A 87 -9.71 7.19 2.56
N PHE A 88 -8.83 7.70 1.67
CA PHE A 88 -8.36 9.09 1.71
C PHE A 88 -9.47 10.13 1.90
N GLY A 89 -10.58 10.01 1.17
CA GLY A 89 -11.70 10.95 1.28
C GLY A 89 -12.40 10.95 2.65
N GLU A 90 -12.37 9.81 3.36
CA GLU A 90 -13.00 9.62 4.68
C GLU A 90 -12.00 9.72 5.83
N ALA A 91 -10.70 9.69 5.53
CA ALA A 91 -9.62 9.74 6.51
C ALA A 91 -9.54 11.09 7.23
N PHE A 92 -10.06 12.16 6.65
CA PHE A 92 -10.05 13.48 7.26
C PHE A 92 -11.37 13.75 7.98
N VAL A 93 -11.39 13.46 9.29
CA VAL A 93 -12.57 13.67 10.13
C VAL A 93 -12.71 15.16 10.45
N GLY A 94 -13.61 15.80 9.71
CA GLY A 94 -14.28 17.05 10.01
C GLY A 94 -15.59 17.01 9.21
N GLU A 95 -16.72 17.13 9.91
CA GLU A 95 -18.09 17.08 9.38
C GLU A 95 -18.21 17.54 7.92
N CYS A 96 -18.93 16.79 7.07
CA CYS A 96 -19.21 17.12 5.67
C CYS A 96 -19.94 18.47 5.44
N GLU A 97 -19.95 19.39 6.40
CA GLU A 97 -20.72 20.62 6.41
C GLU A 97 -19.91 21.85 6.85
N SER A 98 -18.72 22.06 6.29
CA SER A 98 -18.01 23.35 6.45
C SER A 98 -17.37 23.84 5.15
N SER A 99 -17.18 25.16 5.05
CA SER A 99 -16.43 25.80 3.96
C SER A 99 -14.98 25.31 3.83
N LEU A 100 -14.47 24.58 4.83
CA LEU A 100 -13.15 23.96 4.82
C LEU A 100 -13.12 22.70 3.95
N TYR A 101 -14.17 21.86 3.99
CA TYR A 101 -14.25 20.66 3.15
C TYR A 101 -14.26 21.00 1.65
N ASN A 102 -15.03 22.03 1.26
CA ASN A 102 -15.02 22.55 -0.11
C ASN A 102 -13.65 23.12 -0.54
N GLN A 103 -12.85 23.63 0.39
CA GLN A 103 -11.48 24.09 0.09
C GLN A 103 -10.52 22.91 -0.04
N PHE A 104 -10.67 21.90 0.81
CA PHE A 104 -9.93 20.65 0.75
C PHE A 104 -10.13 19.96 -0.61
N GLU A 105 -11.38 19.70 -1.03
CA GLU A 105 -11.67 19.02 -2.30
C GLU A 105 -11.12 19.75 -3.53
N ARG A 106 -11.04 21.08 -3.48
CA ARG A 106 -10.51 21.89 -4.59
C ARG A 106 -8.99 21.93 -4.63
N LYS A 107 -8.34 21.81 -3.47
CA LYS A 107 -6.90 22.04 -3.31
C LYS A 107 -6.10 20.76 -3.13
N VAL A 108 -6.73 19.64 -2.79
CA VAL A 108 -6.04 18.38 -2.51
C VAL A 108 -6.40 17.38 -3.59
N ILE A 109 -5.39 16.82 -4.24
CA ILE A 109 -5.51 15.71 -5.17
C ILE A 109 -5.15 14.45 -4.38
N PRO A 110 -6.01 13.41 -4.37
CA PRO A 110 -5.70 12.14 -3.70
C PRO A 110 -4.43 11.51 -4.30
N PRO A 111 -3.79 10.58 -3.58
CA PRO A 111 -2.68 9.85 -4.19
C PRO A 111 -3.17 9.14 -5.46
N ASP A 112 -2.32 9.06 -6.49
CA ASP A 112 -2.57 8.15 -7.61
C ASP A 112 -2.77 6.75 -7.04
N TYR A 113 -3.82 6.04 -7.49
CA TYR A 113 -4.14 4.69 -7.00
C TYR A 113 -2.86 3.84 -6.92
N VAL A 114 -2.57 3.37 -5.72
CA VAL A 114 -1.25 2.85 -5.37
C VAL A 114 -1.01 1.52 -6.05
N ASP A 115 -0.10 1.52 -7.02
CA ASP A 115 0.49 0.29 -7.52
C ASP A 115 1.43 -0.26 -6.43
N LEU A 116 1.27 -1.53 -6.05
CA LEU A 116 2.11 -2.18 -5.04
C LEU A 116 3.61 -2.04 -5.34
N ASP A 117 4.00 -1.93 -6.60
CA ASP A 117 5.40 -1.80 -7.01
C ASP A 117 6.07 -0.50 -6.52
N VAL A 118 5.32 0.61 -6.46
CA VAL A 118 5.92 1.92 -6.17
C VAL A 118 6.38 1.99 -4.71
N PRO A 119 5.55 1.68 -3.70
CA PRO A 119 6.03 1.65 -2.32
C PRO A 119 6.96 0.46 -2.06
N TRP A 120 6.81 -0.64 -2.82
CA TRP A 120 7.66 -1.82 -2.66
C TRP A 120 9.14 -1.54 -2.92
N GLN A 121 9.48 -0.61 -3.82
CA GLN A 121 10.88 -0.26 -4.12
C GLN A 121 11.68 0.14 -2.86
N PHE A 122 11.01 0.80 -1.92
CA PHE A 122 11.59 1.25 -0.65
C PHE A 122 11.55 0.17 0.42
N LEU A 123 10.54 -0.71 0.37
CA LEU A 123 10.37 -1.79 1.35
C LEU A 123 11.25 -2.99 1.05
N ARG A 124 11.63 -3.21 -0.21
CA ARG A 124 12.40 -4.37 -0.65
C ARG A 124 13.65 -4.64 0.21
N PRO A 125 14.52 -3.65 0.53
CA PRO A 125 15.68 -3.88 1.39
C PRO A 125 15.32 -4.36 2.81
N ILE A 126 14.12 -4.01 3.28
CA ILE A 126 13.60 -4.29 4.63
C ILE A 126 12.87 -5.65 4.67
N MET A 127 12.05 -5.92 3.67
CA MET A 127 11.09 -7.02 3.64
C MET A 127 11.61 -8.25 2.88
N GLY A 128 12.61 -8.08 2.01
CA GLY A 128 13.09 -9.13 1.11
C GLY A 128 12.04 -9.52 0.05
N LEU A 129 12.25 -10.59 -0.69
CA LEU A 129 11.32 -10.99 -1.77
C LEU A 129 10.04 -11.68 -1.27
N PRO A 130 8.87 -11.42 -1.88
CA PRO A 130 7.67 -12.22 -1.64
C PRO A 130 7.84 -13.65 -2.18
N GLU A 131 7.01 -14.55 -1.69
CA GLU A 131 6.83 -15.90 -2.25
C GLU A 131 5.61 -15.94 -3.19
N GLY A 132 4.54 -15.25 -2.79
CA GLY A 132 3.27 -15.26 -3.50
C GLY A 132 2.67 -13.87 -3.63
N GLY A 133 1.84 -13.70 -4.65
CA GLY A 133 1.04 -12.51 -4.86
C GLY A 133 -0.27 -12.84 -5.53
N TYR A 134 -1.25 -11.95 -5.41
CA TYR A 134 -2.45 -12.00 -6.22
C TYR A 134 -2.86 -10.61 -6.68
N ILE A 135 -3.63 -10.59 -7.77
CA ILE A 135 -4.13 -9.38 -8.40
C ILE A 135 -5.66 -9.44 -8.45
N ILE A 136 -6.30 -8.35 -8.04
CA ILE A 136 -7.70 -8.04 -8.26
C ILE A 136 -7.74 -6.71 -9.01
N ASP A 137 -7.87 -6.77 -10.33
CA ASP A 137 -8.28 -5.62 -11.14
C ASP A 137 -9.80 -5.69 -11.30
N GLU A 138 -10.50 -4.57 -11.52
CA GLU A 138 -11.97 -4.34 -11.53
C GLU A 138 -12.76 -5.29 -12.48
N GLY A 139 -12.65 -6.60 -12.30
CA GLY A 139 -13.05 -7.64 -13.23
C GLY A 139 -12.06 -7.94 -14.38
N GLU A 140 -11.12 -7.04 -14.70
CA GLU A 140 -10.25 -7.11 -15.89
C GLU A 140 -8.82 -7.57 -15.57
N ILE A 141 -8.67 -8.87 -15.33
CA ILE A 141 -7.34 -9.47 -15.26
C ILE A 141 -6.65 -9.38 -16.65
N PRO A 142 -5.33 -9.07 -16.71
CA PRO A 142 -4.56 -9.09 -17.94
C PRO A 142 -4.81 -10.31 -18.80
N LYS A 143 -4.92 -10.10 -20.12
CA LYS A 143 -5.07 -11.21 -21.06
C LYS A 143 -3.85 -12.13 -20.99
N GLY A 144 -4.09 -13.43 -20.94
CA GLY A 144 -3.03 -14.45 -20.99
C GLY A 144 -2.54 -14.96 -19.64
N VAL A 145 -3.10 -14.51 -18.52
CA VAL A 145 -2.86 -15.12 -17.20
C VAL A 145 -4.03 -16.01 -16.77
N ASN A 146 -3.75 -17.00 -15.92
CA ASN A 146 -4.77 -17.89 -15.39
C ASN A 146 -5.68 -17.13 -14.41
N LYS A 147 -6.96 -16.99 -14.77
CA LYS A 147 -8.00 -16.33 -13.98
C LYS A 147 -8.91 -17.35 -13.32
N ARG A 148 -9.27 -17.10 -12.06
CA ARG A 148 -10.34 -17.80 -11.34
C ARG A 148 -11.24 -16.83 -10.57
N ILE A 149 -12.36 -17.35 -10.05
CA ILE A 149 -13.28 -16.59 -9.21
C ILE A 149 -13.10 -17.02 -7.76
N VAL A 150 -12.85 -16.07 -6.86
CA VAL A 150 -12.78 -16.27 -5.41
C VAL A 150 -13.70 -15.24 -4.76
N ASN A 151 -14.71 -15.68 -4.02
CA ASN A 151 -15.70 -14.81 -3.37
C ASN A 151 -16.33 -13.75 -4.29
N GLY A 152 -16.59 -14.11 -5.55
CA GLY A 152 -17.15 -13.20 -6.55
C GLY A 152 -16.13 -12.27 -7.22
N TRP A 153 -14.87 -12.29 -6.79
CA TRP A 153 -13.78 -11.52 -7.40
C TRP A 153 -13.03 -12.34 -8.44
N ALA A 154 -12.74 -11.69 -9.56
CA ALA A 154 -11.76 -12.20 -10.51
C ALA A 154 -10.36 -12.08 -9.90
N VAL A 155 -9.68 -13.20 -9.70
CA VAL A 155 -8.31 -13.23 -9.14
C VAL A 155 -7.36 -13.98 -10.06
N ALA A 156 -6.13 -13.48 -10.18
CA ALA A 156 -4.98 -14.23 -10.70
C ALA A 156 -3.88 -14.21 -9.64
N THR A 157 -3.33 -15.38 -9.37
CA THR A 157 -2.25 -15.58 -8.39
C THR A 157 -0.93 -15.77 -9.12
N ALA A 158 0.16 -15.35 -8.51
CA ALA A 158 1.49 -15.54 -9.05
C ALA A 158 2.49 -15.97 -8.00
N PHE A 159 3.43 -16.81 -8.41
CA PHE A 159 4.63 -17.11 -7.65
C PHE A 159 5.75 -16.12 -8.02
N CYS A 160 6.49 -15.65 -7.01
CA CYS A 160 7.64 -14.79 -7.23
C CYS A 160 8.86 -15.64 -7.65
N THR A 161 9.46 -15.32 -8.80
CA THR A 161 10.54 -16.12 -9.40
C THR A 161 11.92 -15.47 -9.35
N GLY A 162 12.00 -14.22 -8.85
CA GLY A 162 13.25 -13.48 -8.76
C GLY A 162 13.05 -12.00 -9.04
N GLU A 163 14.12 -11.34 -9.48
CA GLU A 163 14.17 -9.89 -9.73
C GLU A 163 14.81 -9.60 -11.09
N ARG A 164 14.39 -8.51 -11.72
CA ARG A 164 14.99 -8.02 -12.96
C ARG A 164 15.35 -6.54 -12.84
N MET A 165 16.47 -6.17 -13.48
CA MET A 165 17.02 -4.81 -13.51
C MET A 165 16.33 -3.91 -14.55
N ASP A 166 16.00 -4.49 -15.71
CA ASP A 166 15.38 -3.78 -16.81
C ASP A 166 13.88 -4.07 -16.82
N VAL A 167 13.12 -3.09 -16.39
CA VAL A 167 11.68 -3.06 -16.61
C VAL A 167 11.44 -1.95 -17.60
N GLU A 168 11.15 -2.29 -18.85
CA GLU A 168 10.25 -1.41 -19.60
C GLU A 168 9.05 -1.21 -18.67
N LYS A 169 8.82 0.03 -18.20
CA LYS A 169 7.64 0.44 -17.43
C LYS A 169 6.40 0.12 -18.27
N THR A 170 6.07 -1.16 -18.32
CA THR A 170 4.99 -1.76 -19.06
C THR A 170 3.81 -1.59 -18.13
N ARG A 171 3.24 -0.37 -18.22
CA ARG A 171 1.92 0.04 -17.71
C ARG A 171 1.34 -0.82 -16.59
N ARG A 172 1.25 -0.22 -15.39
CA ARG A 172 0.50 -0.70 -14.21
C ARG A 172 0.91 -2.11 -13.81
N THR A 173 1.84 -2.25 -12.87
CA THR A 173 2.14 -3.58 -12.33
C THR A 173 1.06 -3.92 -11.32
N LEU A 174 0.27 -4.95 -11.64
CA LEU A 174 -1.08 -5.13 -11.09
C LEU A 174 -1.17 -5.86 -9.76
N THR A 175 -0.13 -5.94 -8.93
CA THR A 175 -0.26 -6.77 -7.71
C THR A 175 -1.13 -6.08 -6.65
N THR A 176 -2.09 -6.77 -6.01
CA THR A 176 -2.98 -6.19 -4.97
C THR A 176 -2.72 -6.72 -3.56
N ALA A 177 -2.07 -7.87 -3.45
CA ALA A 177 -1.33 -8.25 -2.25
C ALA A 177 -0.13 -9.11 -2.64
N CYS A 178 0.97 -8.99 -1.92
CA CYS A 178 2.04 -9.99 -1.92
C CYS A 178 2.45 -10.34 -0.49
N TRP A 179 3.00 -11.53 -0.32
CA TRP A 179 3.37 -12.04 0.99
C TRP A 179 4.56 -12.98 0.89
N LYS A 180 5.21 -13.14 2.03
CA LYS A 180 6.11 -14.24 2.33
C LYS A 180 5.46 -15.08 3.42
N ALA A 181 5.30 -16.39 3.18
CA ALA A 181 4.45 -17.24 4.01
C ALA A 181 4.88 -17.19 5.48
N ASN A 182 3.90 -16.96 6.37
CA ASN A 182 4.08 -16.85 7.82
C ASN A 182 5.02 -15.71 8.29
N GLU A 183 5.53 -14.86 7.40
CA GLU A 183 6.45 -13.78 7.76
C GLU A 183 5.78 -12.42 7.70
N TRP A 184 5.32 -12.03 6.51
CA TRP A 184 4.71 -10.73 6.29
C TRP A 184 3.69 -10.76 5.16
N LEU A 185 2.77 -9.81 5.21
CA LEU A 185 1.76 -9.54 4.19
C LEU A 185 1.80 -8.04 3.86
N TYR A 186 1.81 -7.72 2.57
CA TYR A 186 1.81 -6.37 2.02
C TYR A 186 0.65 -6.27 1.03
N PHE A 187 -0.28 -5.33 1.23
CA PHE A 187 -1.45 -5.21 0.37
C PHE A 187 -1.97 -3.79 0.24
N VAL A 188 -2.65 -3.54 -0.87
CA VAL A 188 -3.38 -2.31 -1.14
C VAL A 188 -4.87 -2.64 -1.01
N PRO A 189 -5.60 -2.00 -0.06
CA PRO A 189 -7.04 -2.16 0.04
C PRO A 189 -7.74 -1.70 -1.25
N ILE A 190 -9.00 -2.10 -1.43
CA ILE A 190 -9.78 -1.79 -2.65
C ILE A 190 -9.90 -0.30 -2.95
N ASP A 191 -9.80 0.57 -1.94
CA ASP A 191 -9.81 2.02 -2.16
C ASP A 191 -8.55 2.54 -2.86
N GLY A 192 -7.46 1.76 -2.84
CA GLY A 192 -6.24 2.05 -3.57
C GLY A 192 -5.49 3.28 -3.09
N THR A 193 -5.82 3.85 -1.92
CA THR A 193 -5.21 5.10 -1.46
C THR A 193 -4.09 4.90 -0.46
N ARG A 194 -3.91 3.69 0.07
CA ARG A 194 -2.90 3.38 1.08
C ARG A 194 -2.38 1.97 0.93
N VAL A 195 -1.29 1.70 1.63
CA VAL A 195 -0.69 0.38 1.72
C VAL A 195 -0.72 -0.09 3.16
N ILE A 196 -1.01 -1.37 3.35
CA ILE A 196 -1.01 -2.02 4.64
C ILE A 196 0.08 -3.10 4.66
N ILE A 197 0.94 -3.05 5.67
CA ILE A 197 1.97 -4.05 5.95
C ILE A 197 1.67 -4.70 7.28
N CYS A 198 1.57 -6.02 7.29
CA CYS A 198 1.55 -6.83 8.49
C CYS A 198 2.83 -7.66 8.57
N THR A 199 3.49 -7.68 9.73
CA THR A 199 4.74 -8.41 9.93
C THR A 199 4.84 -8.95 11.35
N ASN A 200 5.66 -9.98 11.53
CA ASN A 200 6.03 -10.55 12.82
C ASN A 200 7.36 -10.02 13.38
N LEU A 201 8.09 -9.18 12.61
CA LEU A 201 9.44 -8.73 12.93
C LEU A 201 9.45 -7.25 13.36
N GLN A 202 9.97 -6.97 14.56
CA GLN A 202 10.10 -5.61 15.10
C GLN A 202 11.08 -4.76 14.28
N GLU A 203 12.20 -5.34 13.86
CA GLU A 203 13.23 -4.64 13.07
C GLU A 203 12.65 -4.04 11.78
N GLN A 204 11.77 -4.79 11.10
CA GLN A 204 11.08 -4.30 9.90
C GLN A 204 10.18 -3.11 10.21
N VAL A 205 9.45 -3.16 11.34
CA VAL A 205 8.60 -2.05 11.77
C VAL A 205 9.44 -0.80 12.04
N ASP A 206 10.54 -0.95 12.76
CA ASP A 206 11.42 0.17 13.08
C ASP A 206 12.03 0.79 11.82
N GLU A 207 12.46 -0.02 10.86
CA GLU A 207 12.99 0.46 9.57
C GLU A 207 11.91 1.18 8.75
N ILE A 208 10.70 0.62 8.62
CA ILE A 208 9.58 1.25 7.88
C ILE A 208 9.16 2.58 8.51
N LEU A 209 9.13 2.67 9.85
CA LEU A 209 8.74 3.89 10.56
C LEU A 209 9.79 5.00 10.46
N ASN A 210 11.04 4.65 10.15
CA ASN A 210 12.14 5.58 9.99
C ASN A 210 12.47 5.90 8.52
N GLU A 211 11.76 5.32 7.55
CA GLU A 211 11.97 5.57 6.11
C GLU A 211 11.53 7.01 5.75
N PRO A 212 12.46 7.93 5.43
CA PRO A 212 12.12 9.34 5.22
C PRO A 212 11.29 9.60 3.96
N GLU A 213 11.32 8.70 2.97
CA GLU A 213 10.59 8.88 1.70
C GLU A 213 9.10 8.54 1.82
N ILE A 214 8.66 7.96 2.94
CA ILE A 214 7.30 7.45 3.08
C ILE A 214 6.72 7.84 4.43
N GLU A 215 5.55 8.46 4.41
CA GLU A 215 4.78 8.63 5.63
C GLU A 215 4.19 7.29 6.08
N SER A 216 4.48 6.89 7.32
CA SER A 216 3.97 5.65 7.89
C SER A 216 3.37 5.86 9.29
N VAL A 217 2.46 4.95 9.66
CA VAL A 217 1.75 4.93 10.94
C VAL A 217 1.66 3.49 11.46
N LEU A 218 2.12 3.26 12.69
CA LEU A 218 1.90 2.00 13.39
C LEU A 218 0.46 1.91 13.89
N LEU A 219 -0.28 0.90 13.42
CA LEU A 219 -1.68 0.69 13.78
C LEU A 219 -1.85 -0.21 15.01
N TRP A 220 -1.08 -1.30 15.07
CA TRP A 220 -1.00 -2.12 16.28
C TRP A 220 0.39 -2.75 16.45
N SER A 221 0.69 -3.03 17.70
CA SER A 221 1.81 -3.86 18.15
C SER A 221 1.30 -4.78 19.26
N PRO A 222 2.01 -5.87 19.59
CA PRO A 222 1.68 -6.65 20.76
C PRO A 222 1.73 -5.74 21.99
N PRO A 223 0.88 -5.97 23.00
CA PRO A 223 1.02 -5.27 24.27
C PRO A 223 2.47 -5.43 24.75
N GLY A 224 3.14 -4.30 24.99
CA GLY A 224 4.55 -4.29 25.35
C GLY A 224 4.79 -5.20 26.55
N ILE A 225 5.76 -6.11 26.43
CA ILE A 225 6.46 -6.58 27.62
C ILE A 225 7.33 -5.36 27.98
N GLY A 226 6.93 -4.66 29.04
CA GLY A 226 7.56 -3.39 29.45
C GLY A 226 9.02 -3.50 29.83
#